data_AF-A0A139PTD7-F1
#
_entry.id   AF-A0A139PTD7-F1
#
_cell.length_a   1.000
_cell.length_b   1.000
_cell.length_c   1.000
_cell.angle_alpha   90.00
_cell.angle_beta   90.00
_cell.angle_gamma   90.00
#
_symmetry.space_group_name_H-M   'P 1'
#
loop_
_entity.id
_entity.type
_entity.pdbx_description
1 polymer ?
#
loop_
_entity_poly.entity_id
_entity_poly.type
_entity_poly.pdbx_seq_one_letter_code
_entity_poly.pdbx_strand_id
1 'polypeptide(L)'
;MKNQLTLSGEKLDEKVYPQLFHHVGMIRGEYLLRELNQNILLPSCQQFVKDYLEAICSLYSDEEVWYRFSELTNTEANCLKGTKEYFDERHPLFGYRGTRRLLACPDEFQAEAYVVTEVYQTNPNLSVIFPFVNDAEQLKQAITVLRQHGFTGKIGTMVELPSAYFDLDRIMETGISKIVVGMNDLTSFIFATVRNSQWHDMESPIMLDMLRQMQDKARKNKIDFAVAGYLNTSFIQKMNQMGIECILHYSSIPDIFDLEIDHPDHLKHIKEESKKLQRSTL
;
A
#
# COMPACT_ATOMS: atom_id res chain seq x y z
N MET A 1 -16.65 14.87 -3.94
CA MET A 1 -15.89 14.07 -2.96
C MET A 1 -14.42 14.29 -3.24
N LYS A 2 -13.59 14.56 -2.22
CA LYS A 2 -12.14 14.62 -2.40
C LYS A 2 -11.59 13.20 -2.31
N ASN A 3 -10.65 12.86 -3.17
CA ASN A 3 -9.99 11.56 -3.17
C ASN A 3 -8.73 11.61 -2.30
N GLN A 4 -8.00 10.51 -2.22
CA GLN A 4 -6.76 10.41 -1.47
C GLN A 4 -5.57 10.23 -2.42
N LEU A 5 -4.37 10.62 -1.99
CA LEU A 5 -3.16 10.53 -2.78
C LEU A 5 -2.36 9.28 -2.44
N THR A 6 -1.84 8.59 -3.46
CA THR A 6 -0.81 7.55 -3.31
C THR A 6 0.56 8.06 -3.77
N LEU A 7 1.56 7.91 -2.91
CA LEU A 7 2.98 8.19 -3.17
C LEU A 7 3.82 6.91 -3.18
N SER A 8 5.02 7.02 -3.73
CA SER A 8 5.91 5.94 -4.15
C SER A 8 7.39 6.34 -4.07
N GLY A 9 7.72 7.36 -3.28
CA GLY A 9 9.05 7.95 -3.24
C GLY A 9 9.14 9.34 -3.87
N GLU A 10 8.06 9.84 -4.49
CA GLU A 10 8.05 11.19 -5.03
C GLU A 10 8.32 12.19 -3.90
N LYS A 11 9.29 13.08 -4.13
CA LYS A 11 9.65 14.17 -3.23
C LYS A 11 8.74 15.35 -3.53
N LEU A 12 8.15 15.94 -2.50
CA LEU A 12 7.18 17.00 -2.62
C LEU A 12 7.69 18.24 -1.89
N ASP A 13 7.63 19.38 -2.57
CA ASP A 13 7.91 20.69 -1.97
C ASP A 13 6.64 21.31 -1.35
N GLU A 14 5.46 20.94 -1.87
CA GLU A 14 4.16 21.40 -1.39
C GLU A 14 3.08 20.31 -1.46
N LYS A 15 1.93 20.58 -0.83
CA LYS A 15 0.77 19.67 -0.87
C LYS A 15 0.25 19.55 -2.31
N VAL A 16 0.04 18.31 -2.75
CA VAL A 16 -0.36 18.01 -4.13
C VAL A 16 -1.85 18.26 -4.28
N TYR A 17 -2.23 19.26 -5.08
CA TYR A 17 -3.61 19.58 -5.44
C TYR A 17 -4.60 19.43 -4.26
N PRO A 18 -4.48 20.21 -3.17
CA PRO A 18 -5.30 20.07 -1.96
C PRO A 18 -6.81 20.26 -2.17
N GLN A 19 -7.21 20.83 -3.32
CA GLN A 19 -8.60 20.89 -3.77
C GLN A 19 -9.13 19.53 -4.26
N LEU A 20 -8.26 18.66 -4.78
CA LEU A 20 -8.60 17.31 -5.28
C LEU A 20 -8.37 16.23 -4.22
N PHE A 21 -7.29 16.36 -3.46
CA PHE A 21 -6.86 15.35 -2.49
C PHE A 21 -7.04 15.84 -1.06
N HIS A 22 -7.64 14.99 -0.22
CA HIS A 22 -7.81 15.29 1.19
C HIS A 22 -6.50 15.11 1.97
N HIS A 23 -5.78 14.02 1.71
CA HIS A 23 -4.56 13.64 2.44
C HIS A 23 -3.79 12.56 1.67
N VAL A 24 -2.62 12.17 2.19
CA VAL A 24 -1.83 11.03 1.68
C VAL A 24 -2.44 9.73 2.21
N GLY A 25 -3.29 9.11 1.38
CA GLY A 25 -4.00 7.89 1.74
C GLY A 25 -3.15 6.61 1.65
N MET A 26 -1.99 6.67 0.98
CA MET A 26 -1.05 5.56 0.94
C MET A 26 0.35 5.97 0.45
N ILE A 27 1.39 5.66 1.21
CA ILE A 27 2.78 5.64 0.75
C ILE A 27 3.16 4.18 0.53
N ARG A 28 3.66 3.84 -0.65
CA ARG A 28 4.03 2.47 -1.01
C ARG A 28 5.47 2.17 -0.57
N GLY A 29 5.63 1.51 0.57
CA GLY A 29 6.94 1.26 1.19
C GLY A 29 7.95 0.56 0.29
N GLU A 30 7.52 -0.35 -0.57
CA GLU A 30 8.44 -1.10 -1.45
C GLU A 30 9.21 -0.19 -2.42
N TYR A 31 8.64 0.94 -2.83
CA TYR A 31 9.33 1.83 -3.76
C TYR A 31 10.43 2.65 -3.08
N LEU A 32 10.32 2.92 -1.78
CA LEU A 32 11.39 3.57 -1.02
C LEU A 32 12.64 2.68 -0.93
N LEU A 33 12.45 1.38 -0.70
CA LEU A 33 13.54 0.39 -0.69
C LEU A 33 14.16 0.23 -2.08
N ARG A 34 13.30 0.18 -3.12
CA ARG A 34 13.73 0.02 -4.51
C ARG A 34 14.44 1.25 -5.08
N GLU A 35 14.11 2.45 -4.61
CA GLU A 35 14.82 3.66 -5.02
C GLU A 35 16.31 3.58 -4.66
N LEU A 36 16.62 3.05 -3.47
CA LEU A 36 18.00 2.82 -3.05
C LEU A 36 18.60 1.49 -3.53
N ASN A 37 17.76 0.57 -4.04
CA ASN A 37 18.12 -0.82 -4.29
C ASN A 37 18.72 -1.51 -3.05
N GLN A 38 18.18 -1.18 -1.88
CA GLN A 38 18.64 -1.67 -0.58
C GLN A 38 17.49 -2.28 0.21
N ASN A 39 17.82 -3.31 0.98
CA ASN A 39 16.90 -3.91 1.93
C ASN A 39 16.84 -3.04 3.20
N ILE A 40 15.68 -3.03 3.86
CA ILE A 40 15.44 -2.29 5.12
C ILE A 40 16.36 -2.71 6.27
N LEU A 41 17.07 -3.83 6.16
CA LEU A 41 18.11 -4.24 7.10
C LEU A 41 19.34 -3.32 7.09
N LEU A 42 19.56 -2.55 6.02
CA LEU A 42 20.70 -1.64 5.92
C LEU A 42 20.37 -0.30 6.61
N PRO A 43 21.25 0.23 7.49
CA PRO A 43 21.02 1.50 8.18
C PRO A 43 20.76 2.69 7.23
N SER A 44 21.42 2.71 6.07
CA SER A 44 21.18 3.75 5.05
C SER A 44 19.76 3.69 4.47
N CYS A 45 19.19 2.49 4.33
CA CYS A 45 17.81 2.32 3.87
C CYS A 45 16.82 2.74 4.97
N GLN A 46 17.08 2.37 6.22
CA GLN A 46 16.26 2.79 7.36
C GLN A 46 16.21 4.31 7.49
N GLN A 47 17.38 4.97 7.41
CA GLN A 47 17.48 6.42 7.48
C GLN A 47 16.71 7.09 6.34
N PHE A 48 16.84 6.59 5.11
CA PHE A 48 16.12 7.14 3.96
C PHE A 48 14.59 7.01 4.10
N VAL A 49 14.09 5.85 4.52
CA VAL A 49 12.65 5.66 4.77
C VAL A 49 12.18 6.59 5.89
N LYS A 50 12.95 6.71 6.98
CA LYS A 50 12.66 7.64 8.07
C LYS A 50 12.55 9.08 7.57
N ASP A 51 13.59 9.58 6.90
CA ASP A 51 13.65 10.96 6.41
C ASP A 51 12.50 11.27 5.44
N TYR A 52 12.18 10.33 4.54
CA TYR A 52 11.06 10.47 3.61
C TYR A 52 9.73 10.59 4.36
N LEU A 53 9.46 9.70 5.31
CA LEU A 53 8.21 9.72 6.06
C LEU A 53 8.10 10.96 6.95
N GLU A 54 9.18 11.38 7.61
CA GLU A 54 9.19 12.63 8.41
C GLU A 54 8.90 13.86 7.53
N ALA A 55 9.47 13.92 6.33
CA ALA A 55 9.21 15.01 5.38
C ALA A 55 7.74 15.06 4.95
N ILE A 56 7.16 13.93 4.57
CA ILE A 56 5.75 13.87 4.15
C ILE A 56 4.81 14.15 5.33
N CYS A 57 5.07 13.57 6.51
CA CYS A 57 4.27 13.82 7.71
C CYS A 57 4.32 15.29 8.13
N SER A 58 5.48 15.94 8.03
CA SER A 58 5.65 17.37 8.31
C SER A 58 4.89 18.24 7.31
N LEU A 59 4.91 17.87 6.02
CA LEU A 59 4.21 18.58 4.96
C LEU A 59 2.68 18.48 5.11
N TYR A 60 2.18 17.35 5.62
CA TYR A 60 0.75 17.09 5.88
C TYR A 60 0.44 17.07 7.38
N SER A 61 1.02 17.99 8.15
CA SER A 61 0.96 17.99 9.63
C SER A 61 -0.45 18.05 10.23
N ASP A 62 -1.42 18.61 9.50
CA ASP A 62 -2.82 18.72 9.92
C ASP A 62 -3.69 17.55 9.44
N GLU A 63 -3.12 16.63 8.64
CA GLU A 63 -3.83 15.52 8.01
C GLU A 63 -3.16 14.17 8.31
N GLU A 64 -3.94 13.10 8.20
CA GLU A 64 -3.39 11.76 8.33
C GLU A 64 -2.51 11.38 7.14
N VAL A 65 -1.39 10.73 7.42
CA VAL A 65 -0.50 10.15 6.42
C VAL A 65 -0.48 8.64 6.62
N TRP A 66 -0.84 7.90 5.59
CA TRP A 66 -0.90 6.45 5.66
C TRP A 66 0.29 5.81 4.96
N TYR A 67 1.11 5.07 5.68
CA TYR A 67 2.22 4.28 5.15
C TYR A 67 1.81 2.81 5.01
N ARG A 68 1.94 2.24 3.81
CA ARG A 68 1.75 0.81 3.62
C ARG A 68 3.10 0.11 3.74
N PHE A 69 3.16 -0.90 4.62
CA PHE A 69 4.34 -1.75 4.73
C PHE A 69 4.78 -2.30 3.38
N SER A 70 6.07 -2.57 3.24
CA SER A 70 6.68 -2.99 1.99
C SER A 70 6.01 -4.26 1.43
N GLU A 71 5.63 -4.21 0.15
CA GLU A 71 4.99 -5.31 -0.57
C GLU A 71 5.84 -5.76 -1.77
N LEU A 72 7.10 -6.08 -1.50
CA LEU A 72 8.03 -6.58 -2.52
C LEU A 72 7.62 -7.98 -2.97
N THR A 73 7.64 -8.22 -4.28
CA THR A 73 7.71 -9.60 -4.80
C THR A 73 9.07 -10.21 -4.48
N ASN A 74 9.19 -11.53 -4.44
CA ASN A 74 10.47 -12.19 -4.19
C ASN A 74 11.54 -11.82 -5.22
N THR A 75 11.15 -11.69 -6.50
CA THR A 75 12.06 -11.22 -7.55
C THR A 75 12.58 -9.80 -7.24
N GLU A 76 11.77 -8.92 -6.66
CA GLU A 76 12.24 -7.59 -6.25
C GLU A 76 13.11 -7.67 -4.99
N ALA A 77 12.68 -8.40 -3.96
CA ALA A 77 13.38 -8.50 -2.69
C ALA A 77 14.77 -9.16 -2.84
N ASN A 78 14.87 -10.24 -3.62
CA ASN A 78 16.12 -10.98 -3.85
C ASN A 78 17.19 -10.12 -4.54
N CYS A 79 16.82 -9.05 -5.24
CA CYS A 79 17.79 -8.18 -5.92
C CYS A 79 18.27 -7.02 -5.04
N LEU A 80 17.66 -6.79 -3.88
CA LEU A 80 18.06 -5.70 -2.99
C LEU A 80 19.35 -6.03 -2.25
N LYS A 81 20.26 -5.07 -2.19
CA LYS A 81 21.47 -5.20 -1.39
C LYS A 81 21.10 -5.34 0.08
N GLY A 82 21.65 -6.36 0.74
CA GLY A 82 21.41 -6.62 2.16
C GLY A 82 20.26 -7.58 2.45
N THR A 83 19.56 -8.08 1.42
CA THR A 83 18.59 -9.18 1.59
C THR A 83 19.30 -10.42 2.11
N LYS A 84 18.79 -10.98 3.22
CA LYS A 84 19.29 -12.20 3.86
C LYS A 84 18.54 -13.44 3.38
N GLU A 85 17.22 -13.35 3.36
CA GLU A 85 16.33 -14.47 3.03
C GLU A 85 15.88 -14.39 1.57
N TYR A 86 16.23 -15.44 0.82
CA TYR A 86 15.92 -15.58 -0.60
C TYR A 86 14.90 -16.70 -0.77
N PHE A 87 13.79 -16.39 -1.41
CA PHE A 87 12.80 -17.39 -1.79
C PHE A 87 12.82 -17.56 -3.31
N ASP A 88 12.82 -18.81 -3.75
CA ASP A 88 12.58 -19.17 -5.14
C ASP A 88 11.10 -19.48 -5.33
N GLU A 89 10.47 -18.76 -6.25
CA GLU A 89 9.06 -18.95 -6.57
C GLU A 89 8.80 -18.87 -8.07
N ARG A 90 8.13 -19.92 -8.56
CA ARG A 90 7.69 -19.98 -9.96
C ARG A 90 6.52 -19.04 -10.26
N HIS A 91 5.78 -18.62 -9.22
CA HIS A 91 4.56 -17.84 -9.37
C HIS A 91 4.54 -16.62 -8.41
N PRO A 92 5.13 -15.49 -8.80
CA PRO A 92 5.31 -14.31 -7.95
C PRO A 92 4.01 -13.73 -7.34
N LEU A 93 2.85 -14.02 -7.94
CA LEU A 93 1.55 -13.56 -7.44
C LEU A 93 1.06 -14.33 -6.21
N PHE A 94 1.47 -15.58 -6.02
CA PHE A 94 0.96 -16.44 -4.93
C PHE A 94 1.91 -16.54 -3.74
N GLY A 95 2.99 -15.78 -3.78
CA GLY A 95 4.17 -16.02 -2.98
C GLY A 95 4.28 -15.31 -1.64
N TYR A 96 5.52 -15.26 -1.15
CA TYR A 96 5.96 -14.44 -0.02
C TYR A 96 6.08 -12.96 -0.43
N ARG A 97 4.96 -12.24 -0.33
CA ARG A 97 4.89 -10.78 -0.47
C ARG A 97 3.97 -10.17 0.58
N GLY A 98 4.08 -8.87 0.80
CA GLY A 98 3.30 -8.14 1.80
C GLY A 98 3.37 -8.78 3.19
N THR A 99 2.24 -8.88 3.87
CA THR A 99 2.19 -9.42 5.25
C THR A 99 2.74 -10.86 5.36
N ARG A 100 2.65 -11.68 4.31
CA ARG A 100 3.26 -13.02 4.30
C ARG A 100 4.79 -12.94 4.43
N ARG A 101 5.43 -12.02 3.70
CA ARG A 101 6.88 -11.80 3.79
C ARG A 101 7.24 -11.17 5.13
N LEU A 102 6.48 -10.20 5.61
CA LEU A 102 6.73 -9.58 6.93
C LEU A 102 6.82 -10.64 8.04
N LEU A 103 5.92 -11.63 8.03
CA LEU A 103 5.92 -12.70 9.03
C LEU A 103 6.95 -13.81 8.76
N ALA A 104 7.33 -14.04 7.50
CA ALA A 104 8.37 -15.02 7.14
C ALA A 104 9.80 -14.49 7.34
N CYS A 105 10.00 -13.17 7.25
CA CYS A 105 11.27 -12.47 7.40
C CYS A 105 11.22 -11.50 8.59
N PRO A 106 11.22 -12.01 9.84
CA PRO A 106 11.02 -11.19 11.03
C PRO A 106 12.07 -10.08 11.18
N ASP A 107 13.33 -10.31 10.80
CA ASP A 107 14.37 -9.27 10.84
C ASP A 107 13.99 -8.05 9.97
N GLU A 108 13.47 -8.28 8.76
CA GLU A 108 13.06 -7.21 7.85
C GLU A 108 11.85 -6.45 8.41
N PHE A 109 10.85 -7.19 8.91
CA PHE A 109 9.66 -6.58 9.50
C PHE A 109 9.98 -5.78 10.77
N GLN A 110 10.85 -6.29 11.65
CA GLN A 110 11.28 -5.58 12.85
C GLN A 110 12.02 -4.28 12.50
N ALA A 111 12.89 -4.31 11.49
CA ALA A 111 13.58 -3.11 11.02
C ALA A 111 12.60 -2.06 10.46
N GLU A 112 11.64 -2.47 9.64
CA GLU A 112 10.62 -1.57 9.10
C GLU A 112 9.68 -1.04 10.21
N ALA A 113 9.26 -1.91 11.14
CA ALA A 113 8.43 -1.56 12.29
C ALA A 113 9.13 -0.56 13.23
N TYR A 114 10.43 -0.72 13.44
CA TYR A 114 11.25 0.24 14.19
C TYR A 114 11.23 1.62 13.53
N VAL A 115 11.50 1.70 12.22
CA VAL A 115 11.49 2.98 11.49
C VAL A 115 10.15 3.69 11.59
N VAL A 116 9.04 3.00 11.29
CA VAL A 116 7.70 3.64 11.35
C VAL A 116 7.31 4.04 12.77
N THR A 117 7.79 3.31 13.78
CA THR A 117 7.54 3.67 15.19
C THR A 117 8.30 4.92 15.59
N GLU A 118 9.57 5.03 15.21
CA GLU A 118 10.39 6.22 15.46
C GLU A 118 9.79 7.47 14.80
N VAL A 119 9.36 7.35 13.54
CA VAL A 119 8.69 8.47 12.85
C VAL A 119 7.40 8.85 13.56
N TYR A 120 6.58 7.88 13.97
CA TYR A 120 5.32 8.14 14.66
C TYR A 120 5.49 8.87 15.99
N GLN A 121 6.58 8.61 16.74
CA GLN A 121 6.84 9.29 18.01
C GLN A 121 6.99 10.81 17.86
N THR A 122 7.52 11.28 16.73
CA THR A 122 7.66 12.70 16.41
C THR A 122 6.54 13.22 15.50
N ASN A 123 5.86 12.34 14.78
CA ASN A 123 4.81 12.64 13.82
C ASN A 123 3.56 11.76 14.07
N PRO A 124 2.70 12.12 15.04
CA PRO A 124 1.56 11.29 15.45
C PRO A 124 0.43 11.22 14.40
N ASN A 125 0.56 11.95 13.28
CA ASN A 125 -0.33 11.83 12.12
C ASN A 125 0.01 10.64 11.20
N LEU A 126 1.12 9.94 11.45
CA LEU A 126 1.46 8.71 10.72
C LEU A 126 0.56 7.54 11.15
N SER A 127 -0.05 6.89 10.17
CA SER A 127 -0.82 5.65 10.31
C SER A 127 -0.25 4.59 9.37
N VAL A 128 -0.51 3.31 9.63
CA VAL A 128 0.07 2.22 8.82
C VAL A 128 -0.97 1.28 8.21
N ILE A 129 -0.64 0.66 7.08
CA ILE A 129 -1.49 -0.31 6.38
C ILE A 129 -0.71 -1.62 6.19
N PHE A 130 -1.32 -2.75 6.58
CA PHE A 130 -0.82 -4.07 6.25
C PHE A 130 -1.34 -4.55 4.89
N PRO A 131 -0.47 -4.76 3.88
CA PRO A 131 -0.86 -5.28 2.58
C PRO A 131 -0.96 -6.80 2.55
N PHE A 132 -1.65 -7.33 1.54
CA PHE A 132 -1.64 -8.74 1.17
C PHE A 132 -2.00 -9.69 2.31
N VAL A 133 -2.99 -9.29 3.12
CA VAL A 133 -3.48 -10.04 4.27
C VAL A 133 -4.36 -11.20 3.80
N ASN A 134 -4.13 -12.38 4.36
CA ASN A 134 -4.92 -13.58 4.09
C ASN A 134 -6.21 -13.60 4.91
N ASP A 135 -6.12 -13.34 6.21
CA ASP A 135 -7.18 -13.54 7.20
C ASP A 135 -6.88 -12.74 8.49
N ALA A 136 -7.82 -12.77 9.43
CA ALA A 136 -7.74 -12.06 10.69
C ALA A 136 -6.61 -12.55 11.61
N GLU A 137 -6.27 -13.84 11.58
CA GLU A 137 -5.21 -14.37 12.47
C GLU A 137 -3.83 -13.90 12.00
N GLN A 138 -3.60 -13.90 10.68
CA GLN A 138 -2.39 -13.32 10.11
C GLN A 138 -2.27 -11.83 10.45
N LEU A 139 -3.36 -11.07 10.32
CA LEU A 139 -3.36 -9.65 10.66
C LEU A 139 -3.09 -9.41 12.16
N LYS A 140 -3.72 -10.18 13.05
CA LYS A 140 -3.46 -10.09 14.51
C LYS A 140 -2.01 -10.34 14.85
N GLN A 141 -1.35 -11.31 14.21
CA GLN A 141 0.07 -11.58 14.40
C GLN A 141 0.92 -10.37 14.00
N ALA A 142 0.68 -9.80 12.81
CA ALA A 142 1.42 -8.64 12.33
C ALA A 142 1.19 -7.41 13.23
N ILE A 143 -0.05 -7.15 13.63
CA ILE A 143 -0.40 -6.08 14.59
C ILE A 143 0.34 -6.29 15.92
N THR A 144 0.38 -7.52 16.44
CA THR A 144 1.05 -7.82 17.72
C THR A 144 2.52 -7.46 17.67
N VAL A 145 3.24 -7.86 16.61
CA VAL A 145 4.66 -7.52 16.43
C VAL A 145 4.85 -6.01 16.36
N LEU A 146 4.02 -5.30 15.60
CA LEU A 146 4.12 -3.84 15.49
C LEU A 146 3.84 -3.13 16.84
N ARG A 147 2.83 -3.57 17.59
CA ARG A 147 2.54 -3.02 18.93
C ARG A 147 3.66 -3.30 19.93
N GLN A 148 4.35 -4.43 19.83
CA GLN A 148 5.53 -4.74 20.65
C GLN A 148 6.70 -3.78 20.39
N HIS A 149 6.79 -3.19 19.20
CA HIS A 149 7.77 -2.14 18.89
C HIS A 149 7.38 -0.77 19.44
N GLY A 150 6.16 -0.60 19.96
CA GLY A 150 5.68 0.63 20.60
C GLY A 150 4.83 1.52 19.69
N PHE A 151 4.53 1.13 18.45
CA PHE A 151 3.63 1.89 17.59
C PHE A 151 2.22 1.90 18.19
N THR A 152 1.66 3.07 18.49
CA THR A 152 0.30 3.25 19.05
C THR A 152 -0.68 3.93 18.10
N GLY A 153 -0.23 4.28 16.88
CA GLY A 153 -1.06 4.90 15.85
C GLY A 153 -2.14 4.00 15.27
N LYS A 154 -2.90 4.55 14.31
CA LYS A 154 -3.96 3.82 13.61
C LYS A 154 -3.36 2.77 12.68
N ILE A 155 -4.08 1.66 12.54
CA ILE A 155 -3.71 0.55 11.67
C ILE A 155 -4.87 0.32 10.71
N GLY A 156 -4.55 0.16 9.43
CA GLY A 156 -5.45 -0.27 8.38
C GLY A 156 -4.97 -1.57 7.75
N THR A 157 -5.78 -2.11 6.86
CA THR A 157 -5.41 -3.30 6.09
C THR A 157 -5.87 -3.16 4.65
N MET A 158 -5.14 -3.79 3.73
CA MET A 158 -5.60 -3.96 2.36
C MET A 158 -6.33 -5.29 2.18
N VAL A 159 -7.53 -5.21 1.58
CA VAL A 159 -8.26 -6.39 1.09
C VAL A 159 -7.90 -6.59 -0.38
N GLU A 160 -6.99 -7.52 -0.62
CA GLU A 160 -6.47 -7.88 -1.94
C GLU A 160 -6.73 -9.34 -2.30
N LEU A 161 -7.04 -10.16 -1.30
CA LEU A 161 -7.23 -11.59 -1.44
C LEU A 161 -8.70 -11.97 -1.17
N PRO A 162 -9.27 -12.92 -1.93
CA PRO A 162 -10.63 -13.40 -1.67
C PRO A 162 -10.81 -13.92 -0.24
N SER A 163 -9.77 -14.54 0.34
CA SER A 163 -9.82 -15.02 1.73
C SER A 163 -10.07 -13.89 2.73
N ALA A 164 -9.44 -12.71 2.55
CA ALA A 164 -9.66 -11.56 3.41
C ALA A 164 -11.05 -10.96 3.24
N TYR A 165 -11.61 -10.99 2.02
CA TYR A 165 -13.00 -10.61 1.80
C TYR A 165 -13.97 -11.53 2.57
N PHE A 166 -13.77 -12.85 2.52
CA PHE A 166 -14.62 -13.80 3.24
C PHE A 166 -14.45 -13.73 4.76
N ASP A 167 -13.26 -13.40 5.26
CA ASP A 167 -12.95 -13.27 6.70
C ASP A 167 -13.10 -11.83 7.23
N LEU A 168 -13.72 -10.92 6.46
CA LEU A 168 -13.74 -9.48 6.75
C LEU A 168 -14.30 -9.16 8.14
N ASP A 169 -15.33 -9.88 8.60
CA ASP A 169 -15.93 -9.62 9.91
C ASP A 169 -14.91 -9.81 11.04
N ARG A 170 -14.12 -10.89 10.98
CA ARG A 170 -13.04 -11.15 11.96
C ARG A 170 -11.86 -10.21 11.79
N ILE A 171 -11.58 -9.76 10.56
CA ILE A 171 -10.55 -8.74 10.28
C ILE A 171 -10.91 -7.42 10.95
N MET A 172 -12.18 -6.99 10.90
CA MET A 172 -12.63 -5.75 11.55
C MET A 172 -12.51 -5.82 13.08
N GLU A 173 -12.66 -7.00 13.67
CA GLU A 173 -12.48 -7.23 15.12
C GLU A 173 -11.03 -7.07 15.59
N THR A 174 -10.06 -6.95 14.67
CA THR A 174 -8.64 -6.75 15.04
C THR A 174 -8.31 -5.32 15.49
N GLY A 175 -9.29 -4.41 15.44
CA GLY A 175 -9.11 -3.02 15.87
C GLY A 175 -8.53 -2.09 14.80
N ILE A 176 -8.61 -2.49 13.53
CA ILE A 176 -8.26 -1.63 12.41
C ILE A 176 -9.20 -0.42 12.31
N SER A 177 -8.68 0.68 11.79
CA SER A 177 -9.42 1.92 11.55
C SER A 177 -9.75 2.15 10.08
N LYS A 178 -9.08 1.45 9.15
CA LYS A 178 -9.22 1.65 7.71
C LYS A 178 -9.12 0.35 6.92
N ILE A 179 -9.98 0.19 5.93
CA ILE A 179 -9.92 -0.84 4.89
C ILE A 179 -9.64 -0.17 3.56
N VAL A 180 -8.63 -0.67 2.86
CA VAL A 180 -8.32 -0.27 1.48
C VAL A 180 -8.48 -1.47 0.57
N VAL A 181 -9.37 -1.42 -0.42
CA VAL A 181 -9.50 -2.52 -1.37
C VAL A 181 -8.48 -2.33 -2.49
N GLY A 182 -7.54 -3.28 -2.62
CA GLY A 182 -6.56 -3.28 -3.71
C GLY A 182 -7.17 -3.86 -4.97
N MET A 183 -7.78 -3.00 -5.80
CA MET A 183 -8.62 -3.42 -6.92
C MET A 183 -7.87 -4.25 -7.96
N ASN A 184 -6.60 -3.94 -8.21
CA ASN A 184 -5.79 -4.69 -9.17
C ASN A 184 -5.65 -6.16 -8.79
N ASP A 185 -5.28 -6.44 -7.56
CA ASP A 185 -4.98 -7.80 -7.11
C ASP A 185 -6.27 -8.55 -6.78
N LEU A 186 -7.25 -7.91 -6.10
CA LEU A 186 -8.52 -8.57 -5.81
C LEU A 186 -9.26 -9.01 -7.08
N THR A 187 -9.33 -8.14 -8.09
CA THR A 187 -9.94 -8.50 -9.39
C THR A 187 -9.19 -9.64 -10.06
N SER A 188 -7.85 -9.61 -10.03
CA SER A 188 -7.02 -10.68 -10.59
C SER A 188 -7.28 -12.03 -9.92
N PHE A 189 -7.42 -12.08 -8.60
CA PHE A 189 -7.67 -13.33 -7.88
C PHE A 189 -9.12 -13.81 -7.98
N ILE A 190 -10.10 -12.90 -8.04
CA ILE A 190 -11.52 -13.26 -8.22
C ILE A 190 -11.75 -13.88 -9.61
N PHE A 191 -11.12 -13.32 -10.65
CA PHE A 191 -11.28 -13.80 -12.03
C PHE A 191 -10.17 -14.73 -12.52
N ALA A 192 -9.20 -15.06 -11.67
CA ALA A 192 -8.02 -15.86 -12.03
C ALA A 192 -7.31 -15.36 -13.31
N THR A 193 -7.03 -14.06 -13.37
CA THR A 193 -6.58 -13.37 -14.60
C THR A 193 -5.48 -12.35 -14.33
N VAL A 194 -4.67 -12.05 -15.34
CA VAL A 194 -3.66 -10.99 -15.30
C VAL A 194 -4.29 -9.61 -15.58
N ARG A 195 -3.66 -8.54 -15.07
CA ARG A 195 -4.21 -7.17 -15.09
C ARG A 195 -4.49 -6.59 -16.48
N ASN A 196 -3.80 -7.05 -17.53
CA ASN A 196 -3.97 -6.58 -18.91
C ASN A 196 -4.91 -7.47 -19.74
N SER A 197 -5.56 -8.45 -19.11
CA SER A 197 -6.53 -9.31 -19.76
C SER A 197 -7.88 -8.62 -19.87
N GLN A 198 -8.62 -8.88 -20.96
CA GLN A 198 -10.02 -8.43 -21.10
C GLN A 198 -10.95 -9.00 -20.01
N TRP A 199 -10.55 -10.07 -19.33
CA TRP A 199 -11.30 -10.69 -18.25
C TRP A 199 -11.02 -10.04 -16.87
N HIS A 200 -10.08 -9.10 -16.82
CA HIS A 200 -9.82 -8.28 -15.64
C HIS A 200 -10.78 -7.08 -15.64
N ASP A 201 -11.98 -7.30 -15.13
CA ASP A 201 -13.03 -6.29 -15.08
C ASP A 201 -13.35 -5.84 -13.66
N MET A 202 -12.71 -4.73 -13.25
CA MET A 202 -12.96 -4.07 -11.97
C MET A 202 -14.39 -3.50 -11.85
N GLU A 203 -15.07 -3.25 -12.97
CA GLU A 203 -16.42 -2.69 -13.01
C GLU A 203 -17.51 -3.76 -13.11
N SER A 204 -17.14 -5.03 -13.12
CA SER A 204 -18.08 -6.15 -13.19
C SER A 204 -19.07 -6.13 -12.02
N PRO A 205 -20.31 -6.63 -12.21
CA PRO A 205 -21.29 -6.69 -11.13
C PRO A 205 -20.77 -7.40 -9.87
N ILE A 206 -19.97 -8.46 -10.03
CA ILE A 206 -19.34 -9.19 -8.93
C ILE A 206 -18.47 -8.25 -8.08
N MET A 207 -17.57 -7.50 -8.71
CA MET A 207 -16.67 -6.59 -7.99
C MET A 207 -17.45 -5.45 -7.33
N LEU A 208 -18.42 -4.86 -8.02
CA LEU A 208 -19.24 -3.78 -7.47
C LEU A 208 -20.09 -4.23 -6.27
N ASP A 209 -20.64 -5.44 -6.31
CA ASP A 209 -21.39 -6.01 -5.19
C ASP A 209 -20.49 -6.34 -4.00
N MET A 210 -19.28 -6.87 -4.24
CA MET A 210 -18.28 -7.07 -3.19
C MET A 210 -17.90 -5.73 -2.52
N LEU A 211 -17.65 -4.68 -3.31
CA LEU A 211 -17.35 -3.35 -2.80
C LEU A 211 -18.48 -2.78 -1.95
N ARG A 212 -19.74 -2.90 -2.41
CA ARG A 212 -20.92 -2.46 -1.64
C ARG A 212 -21.01 -3.20 -0.30
N GLN A 213 -20.85 -4.52 -0.30
CA GLN A 213 -20.90 -5.32 0.92
C GLN A 213 -19.79 -4.94 1.90
N MET A 214 -18.56 -4.76 1.42
CA MET A 214 -17.44 -4.33 2.26
C MET A 214 -17.66 -2.92 2.82
N GLN A 215 -18.15 -1.98 1.99
CA GLN A 215 -18.47 -0.61 2.41
C GLN A 215 -19.55 -0.60 3.49
N ASP A 216 -20.62 -1.37 3.33
CA ASP A 216 -21.71 -1.45 4.31
C ASP A 216 -21.23 -2.01 5.65
N LYS A 217 -20.40 -3.06 5.61
CA LYS A 217 -19.75 -3.64 6.79
C LYS A 217 -18.81 -2.64 7.48
N ALA A 218 -17.94 -1.97 6.72
CA ALA A 218 -17.02 -0.96 7.25
C ALA A 218 -17.78 0.21 7.89
N ARG A 219 -18.81 0.73 7.21
CA ARG A 219 -19.67 1.81 7.72
C ARG A 219 -20.37 1.43 9.02
N LYS A 220 -20.95 0.22 9.10
CA LYS A 220 -21.61 -0.28 10.32
C LYS A 220 -20.64 -0.32 11.51
N ASN A 221 -19.36 -0.63 11.26
CA ASN A 221 -18.32 -0.71 12.28
C ASN A 221 -17.52 0.59 12.46
N LYS A 222 -17.89 1.68 11.77
CA LYS A 222 -17.18 2.97 11.80
C LYS A 222 -15.70 2.87 11.40
N ILE A 223 -15.43 2.03 10.40
CA ILE A 223 -14.11 1.84 9.79
C ILE A 223 -14.09 2.61 8.47
N ASP A 224 -13.02 3.37 8.23
CA ASP A 224 -12.83 4.11 6.99
C ASP A 224 -12.66 3.13 5.82
N PHE A 225 -13.20 3.48 4.65
CA PHE A 225 -13.24 2.58 3.51
C PHE A 225 -12.87 3.32 2.22
N ALA A 226 -11.86 2.82 1.52
CA ALA A 226 -11.42 3.35 0.24
C ALA A 226 -11.01 2.24 -0.73
N VAL A 227 -10.89 2.59 -2.01
CA VAL A 227 -10.36 1.69 -3.04
C VAL A 227 -9.06 2.26 -3.61
N ALA A 228 -8.10 1.40 -3.90
CA ALA A 228 -6.82 1.79 -4.49
C ALA A 228 -6.49 0.91 -5.70
N GLY A 229 -5.62 1.43 -6.56
CA GLY A 229 -5.16 0.72 -7.75
C GLY A 229 -4.87 1.65 -8.92
N TYR A 230 -4.57 1.05 -10.07
CA TYR A 230 -4.55 1.78 -11.35
C TYR A 230 -5.98 1.92 -11.86
N LEU A 231 -6.68 2.93 -11.33
CA LEU A 231 -8.09 3.21 -11.61
C LEU A 231 -8.22 4.13 -12.82
N ASN A 232 -9.23 3.87 -13.65
CA ASN A 232 -9.60 4.75 -14.77
C ASN A 232 -10.67 5.77 -14.34
N THR A 233 -10.89 6.81 -15.14
CA THR A 233 -11.84 7.89 -14.82
C THR A 233 -13.28 7.41 -14.66
N SER A 234 -13.73 6.42 -15.46
CA SER A 234 -15.09 5.83 -15.36
C SER A 234 -15.30 5.18 -13.99
N PHE A 235 -14.35 4.35 -13.56
CA PHE A 235 -14.42 3.68 -12.27
C PHE A 235 -14.37 4.68 -11.12
N ILE A 236 -13.49 5.69 -11.18
CA ILE A 236 -13.39 6.74 -10.15
C ILE A 236 -14.73 7.48 -10.00
N GLN A 237 -15.37 7.86 -11.10
CA GLN A 237 -16.69 8.51 -11.07
C GLN A 237 -17.75 7.61 -10.44
N LYS A 238 -17.77 6.32 -10.79
CA LYS A 238 -18.70 5.33 -10.23
C LYS A 238 -18.51 5.15 -8.73
N MET A 239 -17.27 5.03 -8.26
CA MET A 239 -16.95 4.93 -6.83
C MET A 239 -17.39 6.18 -6.06
N ASN A 240 -17.09 7.37 -6.59
CA ASN A 240 -17.52 8.62 -5.99
C ASN A 240 -19.05 8.74 -5.90
N GLN A 241 -19.80 8.27 -6.90
CA GLN A 241 -21.27 8.21 -6.86
C GLN A 241 -21.80 7.23 -5.81
N MET A 242 -21.07 6.14 -5.56
CA MET A 242 -21.35 5.18 -4.47
C MET A 242 -20.89 5.68 -3.09
N GLY A 243 -20.29 6.88 -3.01
CA GLY A 243 -19.73 7.41 -1.78
C GLY A 243 -18.50 6.65 -1.28
N ILE A 244 -17.72 6.08 -2.21
CA ILE A 244 -16.46 5.38 -1.94
C ILE A 244 -15.32 6.26 -2.42
N GLU A 245 -14.41 6.61 -1.51
CA GLU A 245 -13.21 7.38 -1.86
C GLU A 245 -12.20 6.51 -2.62
N CYS A 246 -11.52 7.10 -3.60
CA CYS A 246 -10.41 6.47 -4.32
C CYS A 246 -9.07 7.00 -3.84
N ILE A 247 -8.08 6.12 -3.70
CA ILE A 247 -6.68 6.48 -3.49
C ILE A 247 -5.97 6.41 -4.84
N LEU A 248 -5.59 7.58 -5.38
CA LEU A 248 -5.09 7.73 -6.74
C LEU A 248 -3.57 7.93 -6.76
N HIS A 249 -2.89 7.30 -7.71
CA HIS A 249 -1.46 7.45 -7.88
C HIS A 249 -1.09 8.86 -8.32
N TYR A 250 -0.04 9.42 -7.69
CA TYR A 250 0.56 10.69 -8.11
C TYR A 250 0.89 10.70 -9.61
N SER A 251 1.52 9.64 -10.11
CA SER A 251 1.86 9.48 -11.53
C SER A 251 0.66 9.41 -12.49
N SER A 252 -0.56 9.24 -11.98
CA SER A 252 -1.79 9.17 -12.79
C SER A 252 -2.56 10.49 -12.81
N ILE A 253 -2.12 11.51 -12.05
CA ILE A 253 -2.77 12.81 -12.01
C ILE A 253 -2.88 13.46 -13.40
N PRO A 254 -1.81 13.49 -14.24
CA PRO A 254 -1.92 14.09 -15.57
C PRO A 254 -2.97 13.42 -16.45
N ASP A 255 -3.00 12.09 -16.47
CA ASP A 255 -3.94 11.35 -17.31
C ASP A 255 -5.39 11.46 -16.82
N ILE A 256 -5.62 11.55 -15.51
CA ILE A 256 -6.97 11.57 -14.92
C ILE A 256 -7.56 12.98 -14.94
N PHE A 257 -6.75 14.01 -14.68
CA PHE A 257 -7.21 15.37 -14.40
C PHE A 257 -6.72 16.42 -15.39
N ASP A 258 -5.85 16.08 -16.35
CA ASP A 258 -5.21 17.02 -17.28
C ASP A 258 -4.42 18.12 -16.52
N LEU A 259 -3.59 17.68 -15.57
CA LEU A 259 -2.82 18.52 -14.67
C LEU A 259 -1.33 18.14 -14.68
N GLU A 260 -0.45 19.09 -14.38
CA GLU A 260 1.00 18.83 -14.33
C GLU A 260 1.41 18.23 -12.98
N ILE A 261 2.53 17.52 -12.96
CA ILE A 261 3.16 17.03 -11.72
C ILE A 261 4.66 17.20 -11.84
N ASP A 262 5.33 17.35 -10.71
CA ASP A 262 6.78 17.38 -10.65
C ASP A 262 7.34 15.96 -10.84
N HIS A 263 8.46 15.85 -11.54
CA HIS A 263 9.16 14.58 -11.77
C HIS A 263 8.24 13.42 -12.23
N PRO A 264 7.46 13.56 -13.31
CA PRO A 264 6.44 12.58 -13.73
C PRO A 264 7.01 11.18 -14.01
N ASP A 265 8.29 11.10 -14.39
CA ASP A 265 8.98 9.84 -14.70
C ASP A 265 9.65 9.18 -13.48
N HIS A 266 9.56 9.75 -12.27
CA HIS A 266 10.26 9.23 -11.08
C HIS A 266 9.94 7.75 -10.81
N LEU A 267 8.66 7.40 -10.69
CA LEU A 267 8.22 6.03 -10.46
C LEU A 267 8.61 5.09 -11.62
N LYS A 268 8.56 5.59 -12.86
CA LYS A 268 8.93 4.83 -14.05
C LYS A 268 10.42 4.49 -14.02
N HIS A 269 11.27 5.45 -13.65
CA HIS A 269 12.71 5.25 -13.51
C HIS A 269 13.02 4.17 -12.46
N ILE A 270 12.43 4.25 -11.26
CA ILE A 270 12.60 3.21 -10.21
C ILE A 270 12.22 1.82 -10.75
N LYS A 271 11.09 1.72 -11.46
CA LYS A 271 10.65 0.44 -12.04
C LYS A 271 11.62 -0.10 -13.09
N GLU A 272 12.19 0.76 -13.92
CA GLU A 272 13.16 0.38 -14.94
C GLU A 272 14.47 -0.10 -14.33
N GLU A 273 15.00 0.61 -13.33
CA GLU A 273 16.24 0.22 -12.63
C GLU A 273 16.07 -1.11 -11.88
N SER A 274 14.95 -1.32 -11.16
CA SER A 274 14.70 -2.61 -10.53
C SER A 274 14.66 -3.76 -11.55
N LYS A 275 14.03 -3.56 -12.72
CA LYS A 275 13.99 -4.58 -13.78
C LYS A 275 15.38 -4.88 -14.35
N LYS A 276 16.26 -3.88 -14.47
CA LYS A 276 17.65 -4.09 -14.91
C LYS A 276 18.41 -4.95 -13.90
N LEU A 277 18.28 -4.64 -12.61
CA LEU A 277 18.92 -5.41 -11.53
C LEU A 277 18.44 -6.86 -11.47
N GLN A 278 17.14 -7.08 -11.66
CA GLN A 278 16.56 -8.43 -11.74
C GLN A 278 17.14 -9.25 -12.89
N ARG A 279 17.42 -8.61 -14.03
CA ARG A 279 18.04 -9.30 -15.17
C ARG A 279 19.53 -9.58 -14.97
N SER A 280 20.24 -8.77 -14.20
CA SER A 280 21.67 -8.97 -13.93
C SER A 280 21.97 -9.97 -12.81
N THR A 281 20.95 -10.36 -12.04
CA THR A 281 21.07 -11.32 -10.93
C THR A 281 20.55 -12.73 -11.26
N LEU A 282 20.00 -12.90 -12.47
CA LEU A 282 19.68 -14.20 -13.10
C LEU A 282 20.89 -14.75 -13.85
#